data_AF-A0A7S0DII3-F1
#
_entry.id   AF-A0A7S0DII3-F1
#
_cell.length_a   1.000
_cell.length_b   1.000
_cell.length_c   1.000
_cell.angle_alpha   90.00
_cell.angle_beta   90.00
_cell.angle_gamma   90.00
#
_symmetry.space_group_name_H-M   'P 1'
#
loop_
_entity.id
_entity.type
_entity.pdbx_description
1 polymer ?
#
loop_
_entity_poly.entity_id
_entity_poly.type
_entity_poly.pdbx_seq_one_letter_code
_entity_poly.pdbx_strand_id
1 'polypeptide(L)'
;RFSEMNGAYATAFYNDEEPTGKKTTYYAHAKGVAAFDDNSGFWLIHSIPRWPNSERYAVPPSDTYGQSFICVTLKSSEFDKVGNQQLINRPNVYASELPASLEK
;
A
#
# COMPACT_ATOMS: atom_id res chain seq x y z
N ARG A 1 1.99 -13.73 -15.42
CA ARG A 1 1.95 -12.89 -14.20
C ARG A 1 1.16 -11.59 -14.38
N PHE A 2 1.42 -10.73 -15.37
CA PHE A 2 0.60 -9.51 -15.55
C PHE A 2 -0.68 -9.72 -16.37
N SER A 3 -0.64 -10.59 -17.38
CA SER A 3 -1.83 -11.01 -18.16
C SER A 3 -2.81 -11.91 -17.37
N GLU A 4 -2.67 -11.95 -16.05
CA GLU A 4 -3.31 -12.92 -15.18
C GLU A 4 -4.31 -12.26 -14.22
N MET A 5 -4.33 -10.94 -14.01
CA MET A 5 -5.29 -10.34 -13.06
C MET A 5 -6.72 -10.28 -13.64
N ASN A 6 -6.89 -10.32 -14.96
CA ASN A 6 -8.19 -10.52 -15.65
C ASN A 6 -9.29 -9.55 -15.17
N GLY A 7 -8.94 -8.26 -15.05
CA GLY A 7 -9.82 -7.20 -14.54
C GLY A 7 -9.87 -7.07 -13.02
N ALA A 8 -9.16 -7.92 -12.27
CA ALA A 8 -8.97 -7.78 -10.82
C ALA A 8 -7.79 -6.86 -10.50
N TYR A 9 -7.73 -6.41 -9.24
CA TYR A 9 -6.70 -5.53 -8.73
C TYR A 9 -5.92 -6.17 -7.59
N ALA A 10 -4.62 -5.91 -7.54
CA ALA A 10 -3.77 -6.22 -6.41
C ALA A 10 -3.58 -4.97 -5.55
N THR A 11 -3.79 -5.07 -4.24
CA THR A 11 -3.60 -3.96 -3.30
C THR A 11 -2.79 -4.36 -2.07
N ALA A 12 -2.00 -3.42 -1.55
CA ALA A 12 -1.31 -3.56 -0.27
C ALA A 12 -1.31 -2.22 0.46
N PHE A 13 -1.97 -2.21 1.61
CA PHE A 13 -2.06 -1.08 2.51
C PHE A 13 -1.11 -1.31 3.69
N TYR A 14 -0.23 -0.35 3.95
CA TYR A 14 0.76 -0.49 5.02
C TYR A 14 0.95 0.79 5.82
N ASN A 15 1.12 0.62 7.13
CA ASN A 15 1.33 1.70 8.11
C ASN A 15 1.80 1.09 9.43
N ASP A 16 2.88 1.59 10.01
CA ASP A 16 3.34 1.18 11.36
C ASP A 16 2.39 1.60 12.48
N GLU A 17 1.51 2.56 12.20
CA GLU A 17 0.32 2.88 13.00
C GLU A 17 -0.94 2.70 12.15
N GLU A 18 -1.53 1.51 12.16
CA GLU A 18 -2.63 1.17 11.27
C GLU A 18 -3.93 1.94 11.64
N PRO A 19 -4.94 2.01 10.75
CA PRO A 19 -6.15 2.82 10.95
C PRO A 19 -6.98 2.48 12.19
N THR A 20 -6.87 1.27 12.71
CA THR A 20 -7.53 0.83 13.97
C THR A 20 -6.84 1.41 15.21
N GLY A 21 -5.69 2.06 15.05
CA GLY A 21 -4.85 2.59 16.13
C GLY A 21 -3.80 1.61 16.65
N LYS A 22 -3.77 0.36 16.16
CA LYS A 22 -2.71 -0.59 16.49
C LYS A 22 -1.37 -0.09 15.95
N LYS A 23 -0.37 -0.10 16.81
CA LYS A 23 1.00 0.33 16.50
C LYS A 23 1.96 -0.84 16.59
N THR A 24 3.04 -0.77 15.83
CA THR A 24 4.12 -1.75 15.89
C THR A 24 5.48 -1.08 15.84
N THR A 25 6.43 -1.63 16.59
CA THR A 25 7.85 -1.24 16.59
C THR A 25 8.74 -2.29 15.92
N TYR A 26 8.17 -3.42 15.50
CA TYR A 26 8.90 -4.53 14.88
C TYR A 26 9.03 -4.39 13.36
N TYR A 27 8.09 -3.70 12.70
CA TYR A 27 8.10 -3.43 11.27
C TYR A 27 8.65 -2.02 10.97
N ALA A 28 8.99 -1.76 9.71
CA ALA A 28 9.50 -0.45 9.32
C ALA A 28 8.49 0.68 9.59
N HIS A 29 9.03 1.84 9.98
CA HIS A 29 8.30 3.11 10.10
C HIS A 29 7.92 3.67 8.72
N ALA A 30 7.05 2.95 8.02
CA ALA A 30 6.69 3.20 6.64
C ALA A 30 5.17 3.14 6.48
N LYS A 31 4.65 4.00 5.61
CA LYS A 31 3.22 4.16 5.37
C LYS A 31 2.94 4.38 3.89
N GLY A 32 1.86 3.80 3.39
CA GLY A 32 1.51 3.91 1.98
C GLY A 32 0.51 2.88 1.50
N VAL A 33 0.28 2.96 0.19
CA VAL A 33 -0.61 2.06 -0.55
C VAL A 33 0.06 1.74 -1.88
N ALA A 34 0.15 0.47 -2.22
CA ALA A 34 0.43 0.02 -3.58
C ALA A 34 -0.85 -0.59 -4.14
N ALA A 35 -1.24 -0.20 -5.35
CA ALA A 35 -2.38 -0.77 -6.05
C ALA A 35 -2.06 -0.94 -7.54
N PHE A 36 -2.40 -2.08 -8.10
CA PHE A 36 -2.10 -2.43 -9.49
C PHE A 36 -3.28 -3.16 -10.12
N ASP A 37 -3.50 -2.91 -11.42
CA ASP A 37 -4.35 -3.68 -12.30
C ASP A 37 -3.51 -4.30 -13.44
N ASP A 38 -4.18 -4.85 -14.46
CA ASP A 38 -3.51 -5.47 -15.61
C ASP A 38 -2.60 -4.50 -16.40
N ASN A 39 -2.89 -3.20 -16.38
CA ASN A 39 -2.28 -2.19 -17.24
C ASN A 39 -1.28 -1.31 -16.49
N SER A 40 -1.60 -0.93 -15.27
CA SER A 40 -0.92 0.12 -14.52
C SER A 40 -1.07 -0.08 -13.02
N GLY A 41 -0.43 0.80 -12.26
CA GLY A 41 -0.66 0.91 -10.85
C GLY A 41 -0.16 2.24 -10.33
N PHE A 42 -0.35 2.43 -9.03
CA PHE A 42 0.30 3.51 -8.32
C PHE A 42 0.94 3.01 -7.04
N TRP A 43 1.98 3.72 -6.63
CA TRP A 43 2.57 3.59 -5.32
C TRP A 43 2.51 4.93 -4.60
N LEU A 44 1.65 4.99 -3.58
CA LEU A 44 1.50 6.11 -2.69
C LEU A 44 2.37 5.90 -1.46
N ILE A 45 3.21 6.88 -1.16
CA ILE A 45 4.03 6.96 0.05
C ILE A 45 3.62 8.23 0.79
N HIS A 46 3.38 8.13 2.09
CA HIS A 46 2.96 9.27 2.91
C HIS A 46 3.47 9.17 4.35
N SER A 47 3.25 10.22 5.13
CA SER A 47 3.62 10.28 6.54
C SER A 47 2.44 10.23 7.53
N ILE A 48 1.17 10.26 7.06
CA ILE A 48 -0.02 10.27 7.93
C ILE A 48 -0.20 8.95 8.70
N PRO A 49 -0.13 8.94 10.05
CA PRO A 49 -0.44 7.76 10.86
C PRO A 49 -1.95 7.46 10.84
N ARG A 50 -2.33 6.21 11.09
CA ARG A 50 -3.74 5.75 11.17
C ARG A 50 -4.53 5.96 9.87
N TRP A 51 -3.85 5.93 8.72
CA TRP A 51 -4.41 6.15 7.39
C TRP A 51 -3.66 5.33 6.33
N PRO A 52 -4.30 4.97 5.19
CA PRO A 52 -5.73 5.00 4.91
C PRO A 52 -6.51 3.84 5.49
N ASN A 53 -7.81 4.02 5.75
CA ASN A 53 -8.67 2.86 5.97
C ASN A 53 -8.96 2.18 4.62
N SER A 54 -8.87 0.85 4.57
CA SER A 54 -9.03 0.07 3.33
C SER A 54 -10.48 -0.03 2.84
N GLU A 55 -11.47 0.20 3.72
CA GLU A 55 -12.90 0.05 3.41
C GLU A 55 -13.60 1.40 3.18
N ARG A 56 -13.09 2.48 3.78
CA ARG A 56 -13.69 3.82 3.67
C ARG A 56 -12.64 4.91 3.53
N TYR A 57 -12.95 5.90 2.70
CA TYR A 57 -12.14 7.10 2.62
C TYR A 57 -12.42 8.02 3.81
N ALA A 58 -11.48 8.07 4.76
CA ALA A 58 -11.51 9.01 5.87
C ALA A 58 -10.08 9.41 6.22
N VAL A 59 -9.70 10.66 5.94
CA VAL A 59 -8.41 11.20 6.37
C VAL A 59 -8.54 11.63 7.84
N PRO A 60 -7.71 11.10 8.76
CA PRO A 60 -7.76 11.55 10.14
C PRO A 60 -7.39 13.04 10.20
N PRO A 61 -8.01 13.83 11.09
CA PRO A 61 -7.59 15.20 11.31
C PRO A 61 -6.13 15.20 11.74
N SER A 62 -5.29 15.86 10.93
CA SER A 62 -3.88 16.07 11.18
C SER A 62 -3.59 17.55 10.95
N ASP A 63 -3.86 18.36 11.97
CA ASP A 63 -3.64 19.81 11.97
C ASP A 63 -2.35 20.23 12.67
N THR A 64 -1.72 19.31 13.40
CA THR A 64 -0.57 19.61 14.26
C THR A 64 0.77 19.60 13.51
N TYR A 65 0.92 18.76 12.49
CA TYR A 65 2.18 18.58 11.76
C TYR A 65 1.98 18.61 10.25
N GLY A 66 2.93 19.22 9.53
CA GLY A 66 3.02 19.11 8.07
C GLY A 66 3.22 17.64 7.66
N GLN A 67 2.51 17.23 6.61
CA GLN A 67 2.55 15.87 6.07
C GLN A 67 2.98 15.92 4.61
N SER A 68 3.71 14.91 4.16
CA SER A 68 4.10 14.76 2.76
C SER A 68 3.42 13.55 2.12
N PHE A 69 3.23 13.67 0.80
CA PHE A 69 2.67 12.62 -0.04
C PHE A 69 3.45 12.57 -1.35
N ILE A 70 3.79 11.36 -1.78
CA ILE A 70 4.36 11.09 -3.10
C ILE A 70 3.53 9.96 -3.71
N CYS A 71 2.91 10.23 -4.87
CA CYS A 71 2.18 9.22 -5.62
C CYS A 71 2.87 9.03 -6.98
N VAL A 72 3.33 7.82 -7.24
CA VAL A 72 4.03 7.48 -8.49
C VAL A 72 3.17 6.53 -9.31
N THR A 73 2.80 6.96 -10.51
CA THR A 73 2.16 6.08 -11.49
C THR A 73 3.19 5.16 -12.12
N LEU A 74 2.89 3.86 -12.17
CA LEU A 74 3.78 2.82 -12.65
C LEU A 74 3.07 1.95 -13.69
N LYS A 75 3.84 1.36 -14.60
CA LYS A 75 3.33 0.29 -15.47
C LYS A 75 3.17 -0.99 -14.65
N SER A 76 2.23 -1.86 -15.03
CA SER A 76 2.05 -3.16 -14.36
C SER A 76 3.33 -4.00 -14.33
N SER A 77 4.22 -3.86 -15.32
CA SER A 77 5.55 -4.49 -15.34
C SER A 77 6.45 -4.18 -14.14
N GLU A 78 6.16 -3.12 -13.38
CA GLU A 78 6.93 -2.71 -12.21
C GLU A 78 6.40 -3.31 -10.89
N PHE A 79 5.25 -3.98 -10.91
CA PHE A 79 4.60 -4.57 -9.73
C PHE A 79 5.54 -5.47 -8.93
N ASP A 80 6.23 -6.41 -9.59
CA ASP A 80 7.18 -7.32 -8.91
C ASP A 80 8.33 -6.55 -8.25
N LYS A 81 8.75 -5.41 -8.82
CA LYS A 81 9.80 -4.58 -8.22
C LYS A 81 9.29 -3.85 -6.98
N VAL A 82 8.06 -3.33 -7.01
CA VAL A 82 7.43 -2.73 -5.82
C VAL A 82 7.22 -3.79 -4.74
N GLY A 83 6.67 -4.96 -5.09
CA GLY A 83 6.50 -6.08 -4.16
C GLY A 83 7.82 -6.51 -3.51
N ASN A 84 8.88 -6.68 -4.29
CA ASN A 84 10.21 -7.00 -3.77
C ASN A 84 10.77 -5.88 -2.87
N GLN A 85 10.53 -4.61 -3.20
CA GLN A 85 10.92 -3.50 -2.34
C GLN A 85 10.21 -3.57 -0.99
N GLN A 86 8.92 -3.89 -0.96
CA GLN A 86 8.16 -4.06 0.29
C GLN A 86 8.65 -5.26 1.10
N LEU A 87 9.03 -6.36 0.45
CA LEU A 87 9.62 -7.52 1.15
C LEU A 87 10.93 -7.18 1.86
N ILE A 88 11.77 -6.33 1.24
CA ILE A 88 13.03 -5.86 1.83
C ILE A 88 12.75 -4.84 2.94
N ASN A 89 11.87 -3.88 2.69
CA ASN A 89 11.54 -2.82 3.65
C ASN A 89 10.77 -3.35 4.86
N ARG A 90 10.02 -4.45 4.71
CA ARG A 90 9.18 -5.07 5.74
C ARG A 90 8.26 -4.05 6.45
N PRO A 91 7.37 -3.35 5.72
CA PRO A 91 6.38 -2.51 6.38
C PRO A 91 5.29 -3.37 7.06
N ASN A 92 4.52 -2.76 7.95
CA ASN A 92 3.35 -3.41 8.53
C ASN A 92 2.17 -3.35 7.54
N VAL A 93 1.95 -4.43 6.78
CA VAL A 93 0.80 -4.57 5.89
C VAL A 93 -0.42 -5.00 6.72
N TYR A 94 -1.46 -4.16 6.78
CA TYR A 94 -2.66 -4.43 7.58
C TYR A 94 -3.89 -4.81 6.73
N ALA A 95 -3.86 -4.52 5.44
CA ALA A 95 -4.87 -4.98 4.48
C ALA A 95 -4.21 -5.19 3.12
N SER A 96 -4.61 -6.25 2.44
CA SER A 96 -4.12 -6.57 1.10
C SER A 96 -5.11 -7.44 0.36
N GLU A 97 -5.14 -7.30 -0.95
CA GLU A 97 -5.90 -8.14 -1.86
C GLU A 97 -4.99 -8.57 -2.99
N LEU A 98 -4.98 -9.87 -3.31
CA LEU A 98 -4.28 -10.41 -4.46
C LEU A 98 -5.28 -11.19 -5.31
N PRO A 99 -5.31 -10.99 -6.63
CA PRO A 99 -6.07 -11.86 -7.53
C PRO A 99 -5.63 -13.31 -7.37
N ALA A 100 -6.58 -14.25 -7.39
CA ALA A 100 -6.32 -15.69 -7.22
C ALA A 100 -5.29 -16.25 -8.21
N SER A 101 -5.14 -15.63 -9.37
CA SER A 101 -4.13 -15.98 -10.38
C SER A 101 -2.69 -15.64 -9.97
N LEU A 102 -2.51 -14.76 -8.97
CA LEU A 102 -1.24 -14.38 -8.37
C LEU A 102 -1.00 -15.05 -7.03
N GLU A 103 -2.02 -15.69 -6.44
CA GLU A 103 -1.87 -16.57 -5.29
C GLU A 103 -1.17 -17.86 -5.73
N LYS A 104 -0.18 -18.30 -4.94
CA LYS A 104 0.68 -19.44 -5.25
C LYS A 104 0.16 -20.73 -4.64
#